data_AF-A0A248LMT4-F1
#
_entry.id   AF-A0A248LMT4-F1
#
_cell.length_a   1.000
_cell.length_b   1.000
_cell.length_c   1.000
_cell.angle_alpha   90.00
_cell.angle_beta   90.00
_cell.angle_gamma   90.00
#
_symmetry.space_group_name_H-M   'P 1'
#
loop_
_entity.id
_entity.type
_entity.pdbx_description
1 polymer ?
#
loop_
_entity_poly.entity_id
_entity_poly.type
_entity_poly.pdbx_seq_one_letter_code
_entity_poly.pdbx_strand_id
1 'polypeptide(L)' 'MTTQTVITIDHVRAVGLCVNGTRTWFARHDLDFRAFLREGCDAETLLATGDAMAQRVVEHARNQSSQREQG' A
#
# COMPACT_ATOMS: atom_id res chain seq x y z
N MET A 1 -17.09 -9.21 -4.89
CA MET A 1 -16.77 -8.55 -3.62
C MET A 1 -15.31 -8.16 -3.67
N THR A 2 -15.02 -6.91 -4.02
CA THR A 2 -13.65 -6.40 -3.91
C THR A 2 -13.44 -6.03 -2.46
N THR A 3 -12.56 -6.76 -1.78
CA THR A 3 -12.11 -6.41 -0.43
C THR A 3 -11.29 -5.13 -0.55
N GLN A 4 -11.91 -4.02 -0.20
CA GLN A 4 -11.32 -2.69 -0.28
C GLN A 4 -10.27 -2.53 0.84
N THR A 5 -9.08 -3.08 0.60
CA THR A 5 -7.96 -3.02 1.55
C THR A 5 -7.25 -1.68 1.40
N VAL A 6 -7.33 -0.84 2.43
CA VAL A 6 -6.60 0.43 2.47
C VAL A 6 -5.14 0.18 2.81
N ILE A 7 -4.27 0.56 1.89
CA ILE A 7 -2.83 0.52 2.06
C ILE A 7 -2.37 1.81 2.73
N THR A 8 -1.54 1.68 3.75
CA THR A 8 -0.98 2.80 4.49
C THR A 8 0.54 2.68 4.57
N ILE A 9 1.21 3.74 5.03
CA ILE A 9 2.67 3.75 5.19
C ILE A 9 3.17 2.71 6.20
N ASP A 10 2.31 2.25 7.13
CA ASP A 10 2.66 1.20 8.09
C ASP A 10 2.89 -0.13 7.37
N HIS A 11 2.00 -0.51 6.45
CA HIS A 11 2.16 -1.71 5.63
C HIS A 11 3.43 -1.66 4.77
N VAL A 12 3.72 -0.48 4.19
CA VAL A 12 4.93 -0.25 3.40
C VAL A 12 6.19 -0.44 4.25
N ARG A 13 6.20 0.10 5.48
CA ARG A 13 7.31 -0.09 6.43
C ARG A 13 7.44 -1.54 6.89
N ALA A 14 6.31 -2.22 7.10
CA ALA A 14 6.28 -3.62 7.54
C ALA A 14 6.87 -4.58 6.51
N VAL A 15 6.75 -4.29 5.21
CA VAL A 15 7.42 -5.08 4.16
C VAL A 15 8.90 -4.74 3.95
N GLY A 16 9.43 -3.77 4.71
CA GLY A 16 10.83 -3.35 4.68
C GLY A 16 11.16 -2.25 3.66
N LEU A 17 10.15 -1.53 3.13
CA LEU A 17 10.39 -0.41 2.23
C LEU A 17 10.72 0.87 3.00
N CYS A 18 11.79 1.55 2.56
CA CYS A 18 12.17 2.87 3.08
C CYS A 18 11.22 3.95 2.56
N VAL A 19 10.97 4.98 3.37
CA VAL A 19 10.12 6.14 3.00
C VAL A 19 10.64 6.82 1.72
N ASN A 20 11.95 6.96 1.57
CA ASN A 20 12.55 7.55 0.37
C ASN A 20 12.33 6.71 -0.90
N GLY A 21 12.40 5.39 -0.77
CA GLY A 21 12.12 4.46 -1.87
C GLY A 21 10.65 4.50 -2.27
N THR A 22 9.77 4.52 -1.27
CA THR A 22 8.31 4.64 -1.47
C THR A 22 7.96 5.94 -2.18
N ARG A 23 8.52 7.08 -1.76
CA ARG A 23 8.30 8.36 -2.44
C ARG A 23 8.73 8.32 -3.91
N THR A 24 9.90 7.74 -4.18
CA THR A 24 10.42 7.60 -5.56
C THR A 24 9.54 6.68 -6.39
N TRP A 25 9.08 5.58 -5.80
CA TRP A 25 8.17 4.63 -6.43
C TRP A 25 6.84 5.30 -6.78
N PHE A 26 6.20 5.99 -5.84
CA PHE A 26 4.98 6.75 -6.09
C PHE A 26 5.15 7.78 -7.21
N ALA A 27 6.26 8.52 -7.22
CA ALA A 27 6.55 9.49 -8.28
C ALA A 27 6.72 8.87 -9.67
N ARG A 28 7.16 7.60 -9.76
CA ARG A 28 7.27 6.87 -11.05
C ARG A 28 5.92 6.44 -11.60
N HIS A 29 4.95 6.22 -10.72
CA HIS A 29 3.59 5.79 -11.09
C HIS A 29 2.60 6.96 -11.15
N ASP A 30 3.08 8.21 -11.08
CA ASP A 30 2.25 9.42 -11.00
C ASP A 30 1.24 9.38 -9.83
N LEU A 31 1.64 8.74 -8.72
CA LEU A 31 0.82 8.61 -7.52
C LEU A 31 1.18 9.66 -6.48
N ASP A 32 0.16 10.21 -5.82
CA ASP A 32 0.32 11.23 -4.79
C ASP A 32 0.72 10.62 -3.43
N PHE A 33 2.03 10.68 -3.13
CA PHE A 33 2.55 10.22 -1.85
C PHE A 33 1.97 11.01 -0.64
N ARG A 34 1.64 12.29 -0.84
CA ARG A 34 1.04 13.12 0.23
C ARG A 34 -0.40 12.73 0.52
N ALA A 35 -1.19 12.45 -0.51
CA ALA A 35 -2.56 11.94 -0.36
C ALA A 35 -2.53 10.56 0.32
N PHE A 36 -1.61 9.69 -0.13
CA PHE A 36 -1.37 8.38 0.49
C PHE A 36 -1.09 8.45 2.00
N LEU A 37 -0.29 9.42 2.45
CA LEU A 37 -0.02 9.58 3.89
C LEU A 37 -1.22 10.06 4.71
N ARG A 38 -2.15 10.80 4.09
CA ARG A 38 -3.32 11.36 4.78
C ARG A 38 -4.48 10.37 4.81
N GLU A 39 -4.73 9.71 3.69
CA GLU A 39 -5.97 8.94 3.45
C GLU A 39 -5.68 7.45 3.19
N GLY A 40 -4.43 7.10 2.87
CA GLY A 40 -4.07 5.79 2.34
C GLY A 40 -4.26 5.71 0.82
N CYS A 41 -4.03 4.52 0.26
CA CYS A 41 -4.30 4.23 -1.14
C CYS A 41 -4.99 2.87 -1.24
N ASP A 42 -5.86 2.74 -2.24
CA ASP A 42 -6.55 1.48 -2.46
C ASP A 42 -5.60 0.40 -2.98
N ALA A 43 -5.79 -0.83 -2.47
CA ALA A 43 -5.07 -1.99 -2.95
C ALA A 43 -5.25 -2.23 -4.46
N GLU A 44 -6.44 -1.98 -5.01
CA GLU A 44 -6.71 -2.12 -6.44
C GLU A 44 -5.94 -1.09 -7.25
N THR A 45 -5.86 0.16 -6.80
CA THR A 45 -5.06 1.22 -7.43
C THR A 45 -3.58 0.83 -7.50
N LEU A 46 -3.05 0.25 -6.42
CA LEU A 46 -1.69 -0.23 -6.38
C LEU A 46 -1.48 -1.44 -7.29
N LEU A 47 -2.38 -2.42 -7.28
CA LEU A 47 -2.30 -3.58 -8.19
C LEU A 47 -2.42 -3.19 -9.67
N ALA A 48 -3.19 -2.15 -9.98
CA ALA A 48 -3.33 -1.62 -11.34
C ALA A 48 -2.01 -1.06 -11.90
N THR A 49 -1.06 -0.65 -11.04
CA THR A 49 0.28 -0.24 -11.48
C THR A 49 1.11 -1.38 -12.06
N GLY A 50 0.74 -2.65 -11.77
CA GLY A 50 1.48 -3.83 -12.20
C GLY A 50 2.87 -3.98 -11.57
N ASP A 51 3.16 -3.24 -10.50
CA ASP A 51 4.48 -3.24 -9.86
C ASP A 51 4.60 -4.36 -8.80
N ALA A 52 5.76 -5.01 -8.76
CA ALA A 52 6.04 -6.09 -7.81
C ALA A 52 6.04 -5.61 -6.34
N MET A 53 6.43 -4.35 -6.07
CA MET A 53 6.35 -3.76 -4.74
C MET A 53 4.89 -3.50 -4.34
N ALA A 54 4.05 -3.03 -5.27
CA ALA A 54 2.61 -2.88 -5.02
C ALA A 54 1.99 -4.19 -4.58
N GLN A 55 2.22 -5.27 -5.34
CA GLN A 55 1.66 -6.58 -5.04
C GLN A 55 2.09 -7.06 -3.64
N ARG A 56 3.37 -6.94 -3.33
CA ARG A 56 3.93 -7.35 -2.04
C ARG A 56 3.38 -6.55 -0.86
N VAL A 57 3.17 -5.23 -1.01
CA VAL A 57 2.55 -4.39 0.02
C VAL A 57 1.07 -4.74 0.19
N VAL A 58 0.35 -4.97 -0.91
CA VAL A 58 -1.08 -5.31 -0.90
C VAL A 58 -1.33 -6.67 -0.24
N GLU A 59 -0.50 -7.68 -0.55
CA GLU A 59 -0.56 -8.99 0.10
C GLU A 59 -0.35 -8.89 1.62
N HIS A 60 0.64 -8.09 2.05
CA HIS A 60 0.90 -7.89 3.47
C HIS A 60 -0.25 -7.16 4.18
N ALA A 61 -0.77 -6.09 3.56
CA ALA A 61 -1.90 -5.35 4.10
C ALA A 61 -3.16 -6.20 4.22
N ARG A 62 -3.47 -7.02 3.21
CA ARG A 62 -4.61 -7.95 3.25
C ARG A 62 -4.49 -8.91 4.43
N ASN A 63 -3.29 -9.42 4.70
CA ASN A 63 -3.03 -10.31 5.84
C ASN A 63 -3.22 -9.59 7.19
N GLN A 64 -2.75 -8.35 7.29
CA GLN A 64 -2.90 -7.49 8.48
C GLN A 64 -4.35 -7.08 8.75
N SER A 65 -5.11 -6.68 7.73
CA SER A 65 -6.51 -6.24 7.90
C SER A 65 -7.36 -7.35 8.51
N SER A 66 -7.21 -8.58 8.02
CA SER A 66 -7.90 -9.74 8.59
C SER A 66 -7.53 -10.04 10.05
N GLN A 67 -6.41 -9.52 10.53
CA GLN A 67 -5.94 -9.70 11.92
C GLN A 67 -6.34 -8.53 12.85
N ARG A 68 -6.62 -7.34 12.30
CA ARG A 68 -7.04 -6.15 13.07
C ARG A 68 -8.53 -6.12 13.40
N GLU A 69 -9.35 -6.88 12.67
CA GLU A 69 -10.81 -6.98 12.87
C GLU A 69 -11.22 -8.03 13.93
N GLN A 70 -10.26 -8.75 14.53
CA GLN A 70 -10.48 -9.78 15.56
C GLN A 70 -9.64 -9.51 16.81
N GLY A 71 -9.83 -8.36 17.46
CA GLY A 71 -9.18 -8.00 18.73
C GLY A 71 -10.12 -7.24 19.64
#